data_AF-A0A9D0YGC3-F1
#
_entry.id   AF-A0A9D0YGC3-F1
#
_cell.length_a   1.000
_cell.length_b   1.000
_cell.length_c   1.000
_cell.angle_alpha   90.00
_cell.angle_beta   90.00
_cell.angle_gamma   90.00
#
_symmetry.space_group_name_H-M   'P 1'
#
loop_
_entity.id
_entity.type
_entity.pdbx_description
1 polymer ?
#
loop_
_entity_poly.entity_id
_entity_poly.type
_entity_poly.pdbx_seq_one_letter_code
_entity_poly.pdbx_strand_id
1 'polypeptide(L)'
;MNKSTNWRQPTEQSGINWSDSEICNTCYGIRGFLPKRDPLCSFPADSPYQVLDDIGKNLPSLLHEKTFRNYAKTLNIPLWQSEVSVHRIPELQLYYLRLGFLASAYINQVGEEVCHVLPANIAIPLTHVCKLLQRPPILSYDGYALYNWHRFQKDRCIGLGNIDTLQNFVHLYDEHWFILVHIEIEAIAANILAAILRIDLLLKATPDQNIEADLWCISTAIKQLTKVLKRIPEKMDPELYFKTFRPYIRFFENVVYEGVDHKAIDFRGETGAQSSIIPVLEEFMKIPHQPSVLTKHLMDMRHYMPKRHRIFIQEVAAMPSIKQTKQREPFNEILDALIDFRMVHYDWAKKYIHQHVRDPRGTGGTPFMHWLNQLIMETEAYKF
;
A
#
# COMPACT_ATOMS: atom_id res chain seq x y z
N MET A 1 4.62 -20.86 0.40
CA MET A 1 5.35 -21.19 1.64
C MET A 1 5.03 -20.16 2.71
N ASN A 2 4.49 -20.61 3.85
CA ASN A 2 4.33 -19.80 5.06
C ASN A 2 5.72 -19.56 5.66
N LYS A 3 6.31 -18.41 5.38
CA LYS A 3 7.43 -17.88 6.17
C LYS A 3 6.93 -16.61 6.82
N SER A 4 6.70 -16.62 8.13
CA SER A 4 6.46 -15.35 8.83
C SER A 4 7.72 -14.51 8.70
N THR A 5 7.58 -13.20 8.54
CA THR A 5 8.74 -12.32 8.53
C THR A 5 9.45 -12.45 9.87
N ASN A 6 10.74 -12.81 9.88
CA ASN A 6 11.54 -12.84 11.11
C ASN A 6 11.81 -11.42 11.67
N TRP A 7 11.39 -10.40 10.93
CA TRP A 7 11.42 -9.01 11.38
C TRP A 7 10.40 -8.76 12.49
N ARG A 8 10.88 -8.29 13.64
CA ARG A 8 10.06 -7.79 14.74
C ARG A 8 10.02 -6.27 14.67
N GLN A 9 8.86 -5.69 14.94
CA GLN A 9 8.75 -4.23 15.00
C GLN A 9 9.71 -3.69 16.08
N PRO A 10 10.41 -2.57 15.80
CA PRO A 10 11.18 -1.89 16.83
C PRO A 10 10.29 -1.56 18.03
N THR A 11 10.80 -1.72 19.25
CA THR A 11 10.16 -1.20 20.46
C THR A 11 10.04 0.33 20.35
N GLU A 12 8.95 0.91 20.87
CA GLU A 12 8.65 2.34 20.77
C GLU A 12 9.81 3.20 21.31
N GLN A 13 10.61 3.75 20.40
CA GLN A 13 11.68 4.71 20.70
C GLN A 13 11.58 5.98 19.83
N SER A 14 10.52 6.13 19.02
CA SER A 14 10.29 7.38 18.31
C SER A 14 9.64 8.38 19.27
N GLY A 15 10.27 9.53 19.51
CA GLY A 15 9.71 10.64 20.29
C GLY A 15 8.48 11.32 19.66
N ILE A 16 7.83 10.70 18.68
CA ILE A 16 6.55 11.15 18.14
C ILE A 16 5.46 10.51 18.98
N ASN A 17 4.78 11.34 19.77
CA ASN A 17 3.60 10.91 20.51
C ASN A 17 2.45 10.69 19.51
N TRP A 18 2.15 9.42 19.22
CA TRP A 18 1.02 9.03 18.37
C TRP A 18 -0.23 8.69 19.21
N SER A 19 -0.36 9.26 20.41
CA SER A 19 -1.46 8.97 21.36
C SER A 19 -2.84 9.50 20.95
N ASP A 20 -2.93 10.18 19.81
CA ASP A 20 -4.19 10.77 19.36
C ASP A 20 -5.03 9.71 18.65
N SER A 21 -6.31 9.63 19.03
CA SER A 21 -7.28 8.75 18.36
C SER A 21 -7.39 9.10 16.88
N GLU A 22 -7.28 8.08 16.02
CA GLU A 22 -7.28 8.26 14.57
C GLU A 22 -8.71 8.37 14.01
N ILE A 23 -9.70 7.82 14.70
CA ILE A 23 -11.12 8.00 14.35
C ILE A 23 -11.57 9.46 14.50
N CYS A 24 -10.83 10.30 15.24
CA CYS A 24 -11.07 11.74 15.30
C CYS A 24 -10.35 12.53 14.19
N ASN A 25 -9.55 11.85 13.36
CA ASN A 25 -8.74 12.49 12.33
C ASN A 25 -9.55 12.72 11.06
N THR A 26 -10.10 13.93 10.93
CA THR A 26 -10.95 14.33 9.78
C THR A 26 -10.24 14.28 8.43
N CYS A 27 -8.91 14.21 8.38
CA CYS A 27 -8.15 14.06 7.13
C CYS A 27 -8.55 12.80 6.36
N TYR A 28 -8.86 11.69 7.05
CA TYR A 28 -9.31 10.46 6.40
C TYR A 28 -10.57 10.69 5.54
N GLY A 29 -11.49 11.54 6.00
CA GLY A 29 -12.70 11.89 5.26
C GLY A 29 -12.48 12.83 4.06
N ILE A 30 -11.27 13.34 3.86
CA ILE A 30 -10.91 14.28 2.77
C ILE A 30 -9.93 13.65 1.79
N ARG A 31 -9.01 12.82 2.29
CA ARG A 31 -7.89 12.27 1.52
C ARG A 31 -7.85 10.73 1.51
N GLY A 32 -8.76 10.05 2.21
CA GLY A 32 -8.63 8.60 2.39
C GLY A 32 -7.34 8.31 3.16
N PHE A 33 -6.60 7.29 2.71
CA PHE A 33 -5.28 6.97 3.25
C PHE A 33 -4.12 7.69 2.53
N LEU A 34 -4.42 8.58 1.57
CA LEU A 34 -3.40 9.46 0.99
C LEU A 34 -2.92 10.49 2.00
N PRO A 35 -1.70 11.02 1.84
CA PRO A 35 -1.17 12.03 2.74
C PRO A 35 -2.04 13.29 2.78
N LYS A 36 -2.09 13.93 3.95
CA LYS A 36 -2.83 15.18 4.21
C LYS A 36 -2.51 16.29 3.22
N ARG A 37 -1.27 16.32 2.72
CA ARG A 37 -0.79 17.22 1.66
C ARG A 37 -0.29 16.37 0.50
N ASP A 38 -0.35 16.91 -0.70
CA ASP A 38 0.25 16.28 -1.87
C ASP A 38 1.73 15.95 -1.56
N PRO A 39 2.24 14.79 -1.99
CA PRO A 39 3.61 14.39 -1.74
C PRO A 39 4.63 15.43 -2.21
N LEU A 40 5.76 15.50 -1.50
CA LEU A 40 6.88 16.33 -1.91
C LEU A 40 7.53 15.71 -3.17
N CYS A 41 7.67 16.50 -4.23
CA CYS A 41 8.16 15.99 -5.52
C CYS A 41 9.69 15.93 -5.62
N SER A 42 10.38 16.80 -4.87
CA SER A 42 11.83 16.91 -4.83
C SER A 42 12.29 17.46 -3.49
N PHE A 43 13.50 17.14 -3.08
CA PHE A 43 14.12 17.77 -1.92
C PHE A 43 14.38 19.27 -2.17
N PRO A 44 14.44 20.08 -1.10
CA PRO A 44 14.97 21.45 -1.20
C PRO A 44 16.37 21.47 -1.84
N ALA A 45 16.70 22.53 -2.58
CA ALA A 45 17.95 22.61 -3.34
C ALA A 45 19.22 22.61 -2.48
N ASP A 46 19.11 23.00 -1.21
CA ASP A 46 20.17 22.98 -0.20
C ASP A 46 20.20 21.68 0.61
N SER A 47 19.30 20.75 0.33
CA SER A 47 19.20 19.48 1.04
C SER A 47 20.32 18.52 0.63
N PRO A 48 21.02 17.87 1.58
CA PRO A 48 22.01 16.86 1.26
C PRO A 48 21.40 15.64 0.54
N TYR A 49 20.08 15.46 0.63
CA TYR A 49 19.38 14.33 0.02
C TYR A 49 19.01 14.54 -1.44
N GLN A 50 19.26 15.74 -2.01
CA GLN A 50 18.93 16.06 -3.41
C GLN A 50 19.55 15.06 -4.41
N VAL A 51 20.70 14.46 -4.08
CA VAL A 51 21.33 13.40 -4.89
C VAL A 51 20.36 12.24 -5.22
N LEU A 52 19.40 11.96 -4.33
CA LEU A 52 18.39 10.92 -4.53
C LEU A 52 17.32 11.30 -5.57
N ASP A 53 17.09 12.59 -5.83
CA ASP A 53 16.18 13.02 -6.90
C ASP A 53 16.80 12.72 -8.27
N ASP A 54 18.08 12.98 -8.44
CA ASP A 54 18.80 12.68 -9.69
C ASP A 54 18.89 11.16 -9.92
N ILE A 55 19.24 10.39 -8.89
CA ILE A 55 19.25 8.92 -8.97
C ILE A 55 17.85 8.42 -9.31
N GLY A 56 16.83 8.91 -8.60
CA GLY A 56 15.45 8.49 -8.79
C GLY A 56 14.94 8.76 -10.20
N LYS A 57 15.14 9.99 -10.71
CA LYS A 57 14.75 10.37 -12.07
C LYS A 57 15.42 9.50 -13.13
N ASN A 58 16.68 9.12 -12.92
CA ASN A 58 17.44 8.33 -13.88
C ASN A 58 17.32 6.82 -13.65
N LEU A 59 16.67 6.37 -12.57
CA LEU A 59 16.63 4.96 -12.17
C LEU A 59 16.11 4.04 -13.30
N PRO A 60 15.02 4.37 -14.03
CA PRO A 60 14.59 3.52 -15.15
C PRO A 60 15.65 3.36 -16.24
N SER A 61 16.38 4.44 -16.57
CA SER A 61 17.49 4.39 -17.54
C SER A 61 18.67 3.58 -17.01
N LEU A 62 19.03 3.78 -15.74
CA LEU A 62 20.14 3.07 -15.10
C LEU A 62 19.90 1.56 -15.06
N LEU A 63 18.65 1.11 -14.88
CA LEU A 63 18.31 -0.31 -14.79
C LEU A 63 18.48 -1.09 -16.09
N HIS A 64 18.57 -0.41 -17.24
CA HIS A 64 18.92 -1.04 -18.51
C HIS A 64 20.39 -1.48 -18.57
N GLU A 65 21.25 -0.88 -17.74
CA GLU A 65 22.67 -1.19 -17.70
C GLU A 65 22.96 -2.33 -16.72
N LYS A 66 23.68 -3.36 -17.18
CA LYS A 66 24.14 -4.46 -16.32
C LYS A 66 25.07 -4.00 -15.21
N THR A 67 25.71 -2.84 -15.41
CA THR A 67 26.61 -2.21 -14.42
C THR A 67 25.89 -1.45 -13.33
N PHE A 68 24.54 -1.36 -13.36
CA PHE A 68 23.75 -0.65 -12.35
C PHE A 68 24.13 -1.01 -10.91
N ARG A 69 24.23 -2.30 -10.57
CA ARG A 69 24.60 -2.73 -9.21
C ARG A 69 25.99 -2.24 -8.80
N ASN A 70 26.95 -2.18 -9.73
CA ASN A 70 28.29 -1.65 -9.43
C ASN A 70 28.22 -0.14 -9.17
N TYR A 71 27.47 0.60 -9.98
CA TYR A 71 27.20 2.02 -9.76
C TYR A 71 26.47 2.26 -8.43
N ALA A 72 25.43 1.49 -8.12
CA ALA A 72 24.64 1.63 -6.90
C ALA A 72 25.50 1.45 -5.63
N LYS A 73 26.52 0.59 -5.66
CA LYS A 73 27.49 0.41 -4.56
C LYS A 73 28.40 1.61 -4.33
N THR A 74 28.63 2.46 -5.34
CA THR A 74 29.51 3.64 -5.21
C THR A 74 28.76 4.89 -4.75
N LEU A 75 27.42 4.83 -4.68
CA LEU A 75 26.59 5.94 -4.25
C LEU A 75 26.92 6.35 -2.81
N ASN A 76 27.16 7.63 -2.61
CA ASN A 76 27.24 8.23 -1.28
C ASN A 76 25.86 8.78 -0.89
N ILE A 77 25.12 8.02 -0.09
CA ILE A 77 23.79 8.41 0.37
C ILE A 77 23.89 8.93 1.80
N PRO A 78 23.65 10.24 2.05
CA PRO A 78 23.69 10.77 3.40
C PRO A 78 22.63 10.13 4.28
N LEU A 79 23.00 9.74 5.50
CA LEU A 79 22.05 9.27 6.50
C LEU A 79 21.09 10.40 6.88
N TRP A 80 19.83 10.06 7.14
CA TRP A 80 18.87 11.04 7.64
C TRP A 80 19.29 11.56 9.04
N GLN A 81 19.56 12.86 9.16
CA GLN A 81 20.02 13.49 10.41
C GLN A 81 18.98 14.40 11.06
N SER A 82 17.95 14.80 10.33
CA SER A 82 16.94 15.74 10.83
C SER A 82 16.04 15.09 11.87
N GLU A 83 15.55 15.89 12.82
CA GLU A 83 14.50 15.44 13.73
C GLU A 83 13.23 15.02 12.97
N VAL A 84 12.49 14.06 13.52
CA VAL A 84 11.21 13.67 12.95
C VAL A 84 10.12 14.57 13.53
N SER A 85 9.67 15.54 12.73
CA SER A 85 8.58 16.44 13.06
C SER A 85 7.57 16.50 11.93
N VAL A 86 6.34 16.99 12.22
CA VAL A 86 5.25 17.09 11.23
C VAL A 86 5.67 17.87 9.98
N HIS A 87 6.57 18.85 10.12
CA HIS A 87 7.09 19.65 9.01
C HIS A 87 8.07 18.87 8.12
N ARG A 88 8.79 17.90 8.69
CA ARG A 88 9.80 17.10 8.00
C ARG A 88 9.30 15.75 7.49
N ILE A 89 8.12 15.29 7.93
CA ILE A 89 7.50 14.05 7.43
C ILE A 89 7.45 13.96 5.90
N PRO A 90 7.10 15.02 5.13
CA PRO A 90 7.09 14.94 3.67
C PRO A 90 8.46 14.61 3.06
N GLU A 91 9.52 15.24 3.56
CA GLU A 91 10.91 14.95 3.14
C GLU A 91 11.34 13.54 3.56
N LEU A 92 11.00 13.12 4.78
CA LEU A 92 11.30 11.77 5.29
C LEU A 92 10.62 10.67 4.44
N GLN A 93 9.38 10.92 4.00
CA GLN A 93 8.64 9.99 3.14
C GLN A 93 9.22 9.96 1.72
N LEU A 94 9.64 11.10 1.16
CA LEU A 94 10.35 11.13 -0.13
C LEU A 94 11.69 10.39 -0.03
N TYR A 95 12.42 10.56 1.06
CA TYR A 95 13.67 9.84 1.34
C TYR A 95 13.47 8.33 1.41
N TYR A 96 12.44 7.87 2.13
CA TYR A 96 12.03 6.47 2.12
C TYR A 96 11.64 5.98 0.72
N LEU A 97 10.84 6.74 -0.02
CA LEU A 97 10.41 6.38 -1.38
C LEU A 97 11.62 6.14 -2.28
N ARG A 98 12.57 7.09 -2.35
CA ARG A 98 13.76 6.96 -3.21
C ARG A 98 14.63 5.77 -2.81
N LEU A 99 14.84 5.55 -1.51
CA LEU A 99 15.61 4.42 -1.00
C LEU A 99 14.93 3.07 -1.22
N GLY A 100 13.60 3.01 -1.05
CA GLY A 100 12.82 1.80 -1.28
C GLY A 100 12.90 1.36 -2.73
N PHE A 101 12.70 2.29 -3.68
CA PHE A 101 12.90 2.01 -5.10
C PHE A 101 14.34 1.58 -5.40
N LEU A 102 15.35 2.28 -4.87
CA LEU A 102 16.75 1.92 -5.10
C LEU A 102 17.09 0.51 -4.57
N ALA A 103 16.62 0.15 -3.38
CA ALA A 103 16.85 -1.17 -2.80
C ALA A 103 16.14 -2.28 -3.57
N SER A 104 14.87 -2.07 -3.93
CA SER A 104 14.11 -3.00 -4.77
C SER A 104 14.74 -3.17 -6.15
N ALA A 105 15.18 -2.08 -6.77
CA ALA A 105 15.88 -2.09 -8.05
C ALA A 105 17.19 -2.91 -7.97
N TYR A 106 17.94 -2.75 -6.88
CA TYR A 106 19.20 -3.45 -6.67
C TYR A 106 19.01 -4.97 -6.49
N ILE A 107 18.12 -5.36 -5.57
CA ILE A 107 17.88 -6.78 -5.25
C ILE A 107 17.20 -7.50 -6.41
N ASN A 108 16.16 -6.89 -6.99
CA ASN A 108 15.30 -7.52 -7.98
C ASN A 108 15.59 -7.09 -9.43
N GLN A 109 16.82 -6.64 -9.74
CA GLN A 109 17.17 -6.20 -11.10
C GLN A 109 16.78 -7.24 -12.16
N VAL A 110 15.92 -6.83 -13.10
CA VAL A 110 15.42 -7.70 -14.16
C VAL A 110 16.54 -7.99 -15.16
N GLY A 111 16.73 -9.27 -15.49
CA GLY A 111 17.75 -9.70 -16.45
C GLY A 111 19.11 -10.04 -15.84
N GLU A 112 19.31 -9.75 -14.54
CA GLU A 112 20.53 -10.04 -13.80
C GLU A 112 20.32 -11.23 -12.82
N GLU A 113 21.43 -11.77 -12.31
CA GLU A 113 21.38 -12.87 -11.34
C GLU A 113 20.68 -12.48 -10.03
N VAL A 114 20.13 -13.47 -9.33
CA VAL A 114 19.47 -13.27 -8.03
C VAL A 114 20.48 -12.69 -7.03
N CYS A 115 20.09 -11.60 -6.37
CA CYS A 115 20.92 -10.94 -5.37
C CYS A 115 20.33 -11.13 -3.96
N HIS A 116 21.16 -11.58 -3.03
CA HIS A 116 20.77 -11.83 -1.64
C HIS A 116 21.46 -10.88 -0.65
N VAL A 117 22.10 -9.82 -1.12
CA VAL A 117 22.87 -8.91 -0.26
C VAL A 117 22.60 -7.47 -0.68
N LEU A 118 21.98 -6.68 0.21
CA LEU A 118 21.82 -5.24 0.01
C LEU A 118 23.05 -4.53 0.60
N PRO A 119 23.79 -3.72 -0.19
CA PRO A 119 25.04 -3.14 0.25
C PRO A 119 24.84 -2.07 1.32
N ALA A 120 25.84 -1.91 2.20
CA ALA A 120 25.71 -1.08 3.41
C ALA A 120 25.31 0.37 3.13
N ASN A 121 25.78 0.94 2.02
CA ASN A 121 25.47 2.31 1.61
C ASN A 121 23.98 2.53 1.29
N ILE A 122 23.21 1.47 1.01
CA ILE A 122 21.75 1.51 0.81
C ILE A 122 21.02 0.92 2.02
N ALA A 123 21.51 -0.19 2.56
CA ALA A 123 20.88 -0.94 3.65
C ALA A 123 20.78 -0.13 4.95
N ILE A 124 21.84 0.58 5.33
CA ILE A 124 21.87 1.40 6.55
C ILE A 124 20.85 2.55 6.48
N PRO A 125 20.88 3.43 5.45
CA PRO A 125 19.92 4.54 5.38
C PRO A 125 18.48 4.07 5.25
N LEU A 126 18.21 3.01 4.47
CA LEU A 126 16.87 2.44 4.35
C LEU A 126 16.36 1.90 5.69
N THR A 127 17.19 1.14 6.40
CA THR A 127 16.81 0.61 7.72
C THR A 127 16.56 1.73 8.72
N HIS A 128 17.40 2.77 8.70
CA HIS A 128 17.26 3.92 9.57
C HIS A 128 15.93 4.65 9.34
N VAL A 129 15.61 5.02 8.09
CA VAL A 129 14.34 5.71 7.79
C VAL A 129 13.12 4.83 8.10
N CYS A 130 13.17 3.53 7.79
CA CYS A 130 12.07 2.63 8.10
C CYS A 130 11.87 2.41 9.60
N LYS A 131 12.93 2.48 10.42
CA LYS A 131 12.81 2.51 11.88
C LYS A 131 12.07 3.76 12.35
N LEU A 132 12.43 4.95 11.82
CA LEU A 132 11.75 6.21 12.14
C LEU A 132 10.26 6.17 11.75
N LEU A 133 9.97 5.58 10.59
CA LEU A 133 8.63 5.40 10.05
C LEU A 133 7.88 4.17 10.58
N GLN A 134 8.50 3.41 11.50
CA GLN A 134 7.96 2.22 12.17
C GLN A 134 7.40 1.16 11.21
N ARG A 135 8.18 0.80 10.19
CA ARG A 135 7.82 -0.18 9.16
C ARG A 135 9.02 -1.05 8.75
N PRO A 136 8.78 -2.18 8.05
CA PRO A 136 9.84 -2.99 7.47
C PRO A 136 10.72 -2.21 6.47
N PRO A 137 12.04 -2.48 6.41
CA PRO A 137 12.99 -1.83 5.48
C PRO A 137 12.92 -2.35 4.04
N ILE A 138 11.74 -2.29 3.43
CA ILE A 138 11.49 -2.64 2.01
C ILE A 138 10.52 -1.63 1.39
N LEU A 139 10.53 -1.49 0.06
CA LEU A 139 9.49 -0.75 -0.64
C LEU A 139 8.13 -1.42 -0.42
N SER A 140 7.23 -0.67 0.22
CA SER A 140 5.87 -1.10 0.55
C SER A 140 4.86 -0.23 -0.22
N TYR A 141 3.58 -0.60 -0.17
CA TYR A 141 2.49 0.05 -0.90
C TYR A 141 2.39 1.56 -0.65
N ASP A 142 2.72 2.01 0.55
CA ASP A 142 2.74 3.43 0.87
C ASP A 142 3.82 4.19 0.10
N GLY A 143 5.04 3.67 0.02
CA GLY A 143 6.13 4.25 -0.77
C GLY A 143 5.92 4.10 -2.27
N TYR A 144 5.29 3.01 -2.72
CA TYR A 144 5.05 2.75 -4.14
C TYR A 144 3.83 3.47 -4.70
N ALA A 145 2.78 3.69 -3.89
CA ALA A 145 1.53 4.32 -4.29
C ALA A 145 1.19 5.56 -3.45
N LEU A 146 0.92 5.44 -2.14
CA LEU A 146 0.33 6.53 -1.34
C LEU A 146 1.13 7.84 -1.37
N TYR A 147 2.47 7.75 -1.41
CA TYR A 147 3.37 8.90 -1.44
C TYR A 147 4.05 9.13 -2.81
N ASN A 148 3.73 8.33 -3.83
CA ASN A 148 4.39 8.36 -5.14
C ASN A 148 3.56 9.05 -6.22
N TRP A 149 3.14 10.30 -5.96
CA TRP A 149 2.37 11.05 -6.95
C TRP A 149 2.44 12.55 -6.77
N HIS A 150 2.09 13.27 -7.83
CA HIS A 150 1.75 14.68 -7.79
C HIS A 150 0.53 14.97 -8.66
N ARG A 151 -0.08 16.15 -8.48
CA ARG A 151 -1.13 16.66 -9.36
C ARG A 151 -0.54 17.59 -10.42
N PHE A 152 -1.15 17.60 -11.61
CA PHE A 152 -0.91 18.65 -12.60
C PHE A 152 -1.61 19.95 -12.18
N GLN A 153 -2.88 19.85 -11.75
CA GLN A 153 -3.69 20.99 -11.30
C GLN A 153 -4.14 20.77 -9.85
N LYS A 154 -3.65 21.61 -8.92
CA LYS A 154 -3.85 21.46 -7.47
C LYS A 154 -5.26 21.80 -6.98
N ASP A 155 -6.04 22.48 -7.80
CA ASP A 155 -7.45 22.83 -7.60
C ASP A 155 -8.40 21.72 -8.07
N ARG A 156 -7.91 20.77 -8.89
CA ARG A 156 -8.68 19.61 -9.35
C ARG A 156 -8.52 18.38 -8.43
N CYS A 157 -9.42 17.41 -8.59
CA CYS A 157 -9.43 16.18 -7.82
C CYS A 157 -8.13 15.35 -7.99
N ILE A 158 -7.85 14.49 -7.01
CA ILE A 158 -6.83 13.46 -7.11
C ILE A 158 -7.46 12.30 -7.90
N GLY A 159 -7.18 12.22 -9.19
CA GLY A 159 -7.80 11.22 -10.07
C GLY A 159 -7.12 11.14 -11.43
N LEU A 160 -7.28 10.00 -12.10
CA LEU A 160 -6.67 9.69 -13.39
C LEU A 160 -6.91 10.82 -14.39
N GLY A 161 -5.84 11.26 -15.05
CA GLY A 161 -5.84 12.42 -15.94
C GLY A 161 -5.44 13.74 -15.27
N ASN A 162 -5.38 13.80 -13.94
CA ASN A 162 -4.84 14.94 -13.19
C ASN A 162 -3.64 14.59 -12.28
N ILE A 163 -3.21 13.33 -12.24
CA ILE A 163 -2.09 12.86 -11.42
C ILE A 163 -1.04 12.13 -12.27
N ASP A 164 0.19 12.13 -11.77
CA ASP A 164 1.32 11.34 -12.30
C ASP A 164 2.25 10.89 -11.17
N THR A 165 3.09 9.89 -11.44
CA THR A 165 4.03 9.31 -10.46
C THR A 165 5.30 10.14 -10.30
N LEU A 166 5.94 10.03 -9.13
CA LEU A 166 7.22 10.69 -8.84
C LEU A 166 8.43 9.80 -9.17
N GLN A 167 8.23 8.49 -9.16
CA GLN A 167 9.26 7.46 -9.31
C GLN A 167 8.68 6.22 -9.96
N ASN A 168 9.46 5.63 -10.86
CA ASN A 168 9.16 4.39 -11.56
C ASN A 168 10.43 3.52 -11.64
N PHE A 169 10.26 2.24 -11.96
CA PHE A 169 11.34 1.31 -12.31
C PHE A 169 11.58 1.23 -13.82
N VAL A 170 10.56 1.49 -14.63
CA VAL A 170 10.63 1.40 -16.10
C VAL A 170 10.01 2.63 -16.77
N HIS A 171 10.38 2.87 -18.02
CA HIS A 171 9.81 3.95 -18.85
C HIS A 171 8.44 3.61 -19.44
N LEU A 172 7.87 2.46 -19.07
CA LEU A 172 6.57 2.02 -19.57
C LEU A 172 5.45 2.73 -18.82
N TYR A 173 4.54 3.33 -19.57
CA TYR A 173 3.36 3.97 -19.00
C TYR A 173 2.47 2.98 -18.23
N ASP A 174 2.57 1.69 -18.51
CA ASP A 174 1.94 0.60 -17.76
C ASP A 174 2.21 0.67 -16.24
N GLU A 175 3.44 1.00 -15.84
CA GLU A 175 3.79 1.14 -14.41
C GLU A 175 3.12 2.37 -13.81
N HIS A 176 3.16 3.51 -14.50
CA HIS A 176 2.40 4.71 -14.11
C HIS A 176 0.94 4.36 -13.92
N TRP A 177 0.31 3.72 -14.91
CA TRP A 177 -1.10 3.40 -14.88
C TRP A 177 -1.48 2.49 -13.72
N PHE A 178 -0.67 1.46 -13.44
CA PHE A 178 -0.86 0.60 -12.29
C PHE A 178 -0.92 1.40 -10.99
N ILE A 179 0.05 2.28 -10.76
CA ILE A 179 0.17 3.07 -9.53
C ILE A 179 -0.97 4.10 -9.43
N LEU A 180 -1.26 4.83 -10.51
CA LEU A 180 -2.26 5.90 -10.53
C LEU A 180 -3.69 5.39 -10.33
N VAL A 181 -4.03 4.20 -10.85
CA VAL A 181 -5.32 3.55 -10.58
C VAL A 181 -5.51 3.32 -9.08
N HIS A 182 -4.46 2.86 -8.38
CA HIS A 182 -4.51 2.65 -6.94
C HIS A 182 -4.62 3.97 -6.16
N ILE A 183 -3.96 5.03 -6.61
CA ILE A 183 -4.06 6.36 -5.97
C ILE A 183 -5.48 6.93 -6.09
N GLU A 184 -6.14 6.81 -7.25
CA GLU A 184 -7.53 7.27 -7.38
C GLU A 184 -8.49 6.43 -6.53
N ILE A 185 -8.27 5.11 -6.40
CA ILE A 185 -9.01 4.26 -5.46
C ILE A 185 -8.87 4.79 -4.02
N GLU A 186 -7.67 5.11 -3.58
CA GLU A 186 -7.42 5.66 -2.24
C GLU A 186 -8.03 7.06 -2.05
N ALA A 187 -8.06 7.88 -3.10
CA ALA A 187 -8.72 9.18 -3.06
C ALA A 187 -10.25 9.06 -2.91
N ILE A 188 -10.88 8.16 -3.67
CA ILE A 188 -12.33 7.90 -3.58
C ILE A 188 -12.69 7.27 -2.23
N ALA A 189 -11.80 6.45 -1.65
CA ALA A 189 -11.97 5.85 -0.33
C ALA A 189 -12.18 6.89 0.78
N ALA A 190 -11.79 8.16 0.57
CA ALA A 190 -12.14 9.27 1.47
C ALA A 190 -13.64 9.34 1.78
N ASN A 191 -14.51 9.07 0.80
CA ASN A 191 -15.96 9.09 0.99
C ASN A 191 -16.43 7.98 1.93
N ILE A 192 -15.82 6.80 1.85
CA ILE A 192 -16.09 5.67 2.74
C ILE A 192 -15.67 6.05 4.16
N LEU A 193 -14.44 6.55 4.33
CA LEU A 193 -13.93 6.91 5.64
C LEU A 193 -14.75 8.05 6.25
N ALA A 194 -15.13 9.06 5.47
CA ALA A 194 -16.00 10.15 5.94
C ALA A 194 -17.35 9.64 6.47
N ALA A 195 -17.97 8.67 5.79
CA ALA A 195 -19.20 8.05 6.23
C ALA A 195 -18.99 7.25 7.53
N ILE A 196 -17.93 6.44 7.63
CA ILE A 196 -17.58 5.70 8.86
C ILE A 196 -17.40 6.65 10.04
N LEU A 197 -16.70 7.78 9.84
CA LEU A 197 -16.50 8.78 10.89
C LEU A 197 -17.82 9.41 11.36
N ARG A 198 -18.75 9.72 10.44
CA ARG A 198 -20.09 10.22 10.80
C ARG A 198 -20.91 9.17 11.56
N ILE A 199 -20.85 7.91 11.12
CA ILE A 199 -21.52 6.80 11.77
C ILE A 199 -21.01 6.60 13.21
N ASP A 200 -19.69 6.66 13.43
CA ASP A 200 -19.11 6.58 14.77
C ASP A 200 -19.66 7.68 15.70
N LEU A 201 -19.72 8.93 15.21
CA LEU A 201 -20.29 10.04 15.97
C LEU A 201 -21.77 9.82 16.30
N LEU A 202 -22.56 9.35 15.34
CA LEU A 202 -24.00 9.09 15.51
C LEU A 202 -24.27 7.98 16.52
N LEU A 203 -23.55 6.84 16.41
CA LEU A 203 -23.75 5.69 17.29
C LEU A 203 -23.28 5.96 18.72
N LYS A 204 -22.28 6.84 18.92
CA LYS A 204 -21.89 7.32 20.25
C LYS A 204 -22.95 8.21 20.90
N ALA A 205 -23.69 8.97 20.11
CA ALA A 205 -24.77 9.83 20.61
C ALA A 205 -25.99 9.00 21.04
N THR A 206 -26.50 8.14 20.16
CA THR A 206 -27.56 7.16 20.49
C THR A 206 -27.45 5.90 19.60
N PRO A 207 -27.55 4.67 20.15
CA PRO A 207 -27.39 3.43 19.37
C PRO A 207 -28.38 3.21 18.22
N ASP A 208 -29.58 3.80 18.30
CA ASP A 208 -30.66 3.62 17.33
C ASP A 208 -30.74 4.73 16.27
N GLN A 209 -29.64 5.45 16.02
CA GLN A 209 -29.61 6.49 14.98
C GLN A 209 -29.85 5.91 13.58
N ASN A 210 -30.53 6.69 12.74
CA ASN A 210 -30.62 6.38 11.32
C ASN A 210 -29.32 6.79 10.61
N ILE A 211 -28.50 5.79 10.26
CA ILE A 211 -27.26 5.91 9.49
C ILE A 211 -27.40 5.52 8.01
N GLU A 212 -28.63 5.44 7.49
CA GLU A 212 -28.93 4.82 6.19
C GLU A 212 -28.25 5.55 5.02
N ALA A 213 -28.31 6.89 5.05
CA ALA A 213 -27.65 7.71 4.03
C ALA A 213 -26.12 7.48 4.00
N ASP A 214 -25.50 7.27 5.15
CA ASP A 214 -24.05 7.01 5.24
C ASP A 214 -23.70 5.61 4.72
N LEU A 215 -24.52 4.60 5.00
CA LEU A 215 -24.32 3.25 4.45
C LEU A 215 -24.48 3.23 2.91
N TRP A 216 -25.47 3.95 2.37
CA TRP A 216 -25.61 4.13 0.91
C TRP A 216 -24.44 4.91 0.29
N CYS A 217 -23.88 5.87 1.02
CA CYS A 217 -22.67 6.59 0.60
C CYS A 217 -21.48 5.61 0.49
N ILE A 218 -21.31 4.72 1.47
CA ILE A 218 -20.27 3.69 1.45
C ILE A 218 -20.43 2.77 0.24
N SER A 219 -21.62 2.21 0.00
CA SER A 219 -21.83 1.30 -1.14
C SER A 219 -21.59 2.00 -2.48
N THR A 220 -22.04 3.25 -2.62
CA THR A 220 -21.80 4.06 -3.82
C THR A 220 -20.31 4.29 -4.05
N ALA A 221 -19.55 4.62 -2.99
CA ALA A 221 -18.12 4.83 -3.09
C ALA A 221 -17.38 3.53 -3.47
N ILE A 222 -17.74 2.38 -2.90
CA ILE A 222 -17.16 1.07 -3.28
C ILE A 222 -17.43 0.78 -4.76
N LYS A 223 -18.64 1.03 -5.26
CA LYS A 223 -18.94 0.89 -6.70
C LYS A 223 -18.06 1.80 -7.57
N GLN A 224 -17.72 3.01 -7.10
CA GLN A 224 -16.77 3.89 -7.78
C GLN A 224 -15.34 3.31 -7.75
N LEU A 225 -14.88 2.76 -6.63
CA LEU A 225 -13.59 2.04 -6.55
C LEU A 225 -13.53 0.92 -7.60
N THR A 226 -14.60 0.11 -7.69
CA THR A 226 -14.71 -0.99 -8.66
C THR A 226 -14.66 -0.47 -10.11
N LYS A 227 -15.32 0.66 -10.41
CA LYS A 227 -15.24 1.29 -11.74
C LYS A 227 -13.81 1.70 -12.07
N VAL A 228 -13.07 2.29 -11.14
CA VAL A 228 -11.67 2.68 -11.34
C VAL A 228 -10.76 1.45 -11.49
N LEU A 229 -10.95 0.41 -10.67
CA LEU A 229 -10.18 -0.84 -10.77
C LEU A 229 -10.40 -1.53 -12.14
N LYS A 230 -11.60 -1.45 -12.71
CA LYS A 230 -11.90 -1.99 -14.05
C LYS A 230 -11.11 -1.29 -15.17
N ARG A 231 -10.49 -0.15 -14.91
CA ARG A 231 -9.70 0.63 -15.88
C ARG A 231 -8.26 0.15 -16.03
N ILE A 232 -7.79 -0.78 -15.18
CA ILE A 232 -6.43 -1.35 -15.29
C ILE A 232 -6.07 -1.74 -16.75
N PRO A 233 -6.93 -2.44 -17.52
CA PRO A 233 -6.59 -2.82 -18.90
C PRO A 233 -6.58 -1.67 -19.91
N GLU A 234 -7.01 -0.45 -19.56
CA GLU A 234 -6.99 0.70 -20.49
C GLU A 234 -5.57 1.03 -20.96
N LYS A 235 -4.57 0.89 -20.08
CA LYS A 235 -3.17 1.27 -20.37
C LYS A 235 -2.14 0.37 -19.68
N MET A 236 -2.53 -0.85 -19.28
CA MET A 236 -1.61 -1.82 -18.69
C MET A 236 -1.78 -3.19 -19.35
N ASP A 237 -0.76 -3.62 -20.08
CA ASP A 237 -0.67 -4.94 -20.69
C ASP A 237 -0.29 -6.01 -19.64
N PRO A 238 -0.99 -7.17 -19.60
CA PRO A 238 -0.69 -8.24 -18.66
C PRO A 238 0.72 -8.83 -18.75
N GLU A 239 1.23 -9.02 -19.97
CA GLU A 239 2.55 -9.59 -20.18
C GLU A 239 3.65 -8.60 -19.79
N LEU A 240 3.50 -7.33 -20.17
CA LEU A 240 4.42 -6.27 -19.75
C LEU A 240 4.43 -6.12 -18.24
N TYR A 241 3.27 -6.05 -17.57
CA TYR A 241 3.18 -6.04 -16.11
C TYR A 241 3.98 -7.18 -15.49
N PHE A 242 3.70 -8.42 -15.92
CA PHE A 242 4.31 -9.60 -15.31
C PHE A 242 5.83 -9.67 -15.50
N LYS A 243 6.32 -9.27 -16.69
CA LYS A 243 7.72 -9.44 -17.08
C LYS A 243 8.61 -8.25 -16.73
N THR A 244 8.09 -7.02 -16.80
CA THR A 244 8.94 -5.82 -16.86
C THR A 244 9.05 -5.08 -15.53
N PHE A 245 7.95 -4.91 -14.77
CA PHE A 245 8.00 -4.16 -13.52
C PHE A 245 7.48 -4.89 -12.28
N ARG A 246 6.56 -5.87 -12.41
CA ARG A 246 6.19 -6.74 -11.30
C ARG A 246 7.40 -7.37 -10.58
N PRO A 247 8.50 -7.79 -11.25
CA PRO A 247 9.66 -8.33 -10.56
C PRO A 247 10.27 -7.37 -9.52
N TYR A 248 10.28 -6.06 -9.78
CA TYR A 248 10.89 -5.08 -8.88
C TYR A 248 10.15 -4.94 -7.55
N ILE A 249 8.82 -5.06 -7.56
CA ILE A 249 7.97 -4.98 -6.36
C ILE A 249 7.84 -6.33 -5.62
N ARG A 250 8.61 -7.36 -6.00
CA ARG A 250 8.59 -8.66 -5.32
C ARG A 250 9.25 -8.61 -3.94
N PHE A 251 8.92 -9.63 -3.16
CA PHE A 251 9.49 -9.93 -1.85
C PHE A 251 11.02 -9.99 -1.86
N PHE A 252 11.62 -9.73 -0.71
CA PHE A 252 13.02 -10.05 -0.45
C PHE A 252 13.07 -11.39 0.27
N GLU A 253 13.80 -12.35 -0.28
CA GLU A 253 13.97 -13.69 0.29
C GLU A 253 15.43 -13.96 0.59
N ASN A 254 15.71 -14.31 1.84
CA ASN A 254 17.04 -14.53 2.38
C ASN A 254 18.01 -13.38 2.08
N VAL A 255 17.56 -12.12 2.21
CA VAL A 255 18.42 -10.95 1.92
C VAL A 255 19.16 -10.50 3.18
N VAL A 256 20.48 -10.38 3.08
CA VAL A 256 21.36 -9.81 4.11
C VAL A 256 21.49 -8.30 3.91
N TYR A 257 21.32 -7.54 4.98
CA TYR A 257 21.46 -6.07 4.99
C TYR A 257 22.83 -5.72 5.58
N GLU A 258 23.81 -5.45 4.72
CA GLU A 258 25.17 -5.17 5.19
C GLU A 258 25.22 -3.96 6.12
N GLY A 259 26.03 -4.05 7.18
CA GLY A 259 26.18 -2.97 8.16
C GLY A 259 24.98 -2.74 9.09
N VAL A 260 23.94 -3.57 9.03
CA VAL A 260 22.75 -3.49 9.90
C VAL A 260 22.68 -4.70 10.85
N ASP A 261 22.47 -5.89 10.30
CA ASP A 261 22.48 -7.18 10.99
C ASP A 261 23.02 -8.22 10.00
N HIS A 262 23.84 -9.16 10.49
CA HIS A 262 24.43 -10.21 9.66
C HIS A 262 23.43 -11.32 9.30
N LYS A 263 22.21 -11.28 9.85
CA LYS A 263 21.16 -12.26 9.56
C LYS A 263 20.42 -11.93 8.26
N ALA A 264 20.20 -12.97 7.45
CA ALA A 264 19.29 -12.89 6.31
C ALA A 264 17.85 -12.71 6.80
N ILE A 265 17.10 -11.81 6.16
CA ILE A 265 15.73 -11.46 6.52
C ILE A 265 14.81 -11.64 5.31
N ASP A 266 13.61 -12.15 5.58
CA ASP A 266 12.52 -12.23 4.60
C ASP A 266 11.56 -11.05 4.80
N PHE A 267 11.27 -10.35 3.70
CA PHE A 267 10.24 -9.31 3.64
C PHE A 267 9.26 -9.58 2.52
N ARG A 268 8.01 -9.20 2.73
CA ARG A 268 6.95 -9.26 1.72
C ARG A 268 7.11 -8.07 0.78
N GLY A 269 6.94 -8.33 -0.51
CA GLY A 269 6.96 -7.29 -1.52
C GLY A 269 5.72 -6.42 -1.42
N GLU A 270 5.72 -5.33 -2.17
CA GLU A 270 4.56 -4.47 -2.30
C GLU A 270 3.39 -5.24 -2.93
N THR A 271 2.19 -4.94 -2.44
CA THR A 271 0.94 -5.46 -2.98
C THR A 271 -0.22 -4.57 -2.52
N GLY A 272 -1.28 -4.50 -3.33
CA GLY A 272 -2.54 -3.85 -2.95
C GLY A 272 -3.16 -4.39 -1.64
N ALA A 273 -2.79 -5.59 -1.18
CA ALA A 273 -3.20 -6.10 0.14
C ALA A 273 -2.60 -5.33 1.33
N GLN A 274 -1.61 -4.45 1.08
CA GLN A 274 -1.09 -3.50 2.07
C GLN A 274 -1.88 -2.17 2.08
N SER A 275 -2.85 -1.98 1.19
CA SER A 275 -3.84 -0.90 1.32
C SER A 275 -4.71 -1.12 2.57
N SER A 276 -5.04 -0.03 3.26
CA SER A 276 -5.81 -0.07 4.51
C SER A 276 -7.33 -0.07 4.29
N ILE A 277 -7.83 0.25 3.09
CA ILE A 277 -9.28 0.44 2.87
C ILE A 277 -10.09 -0.86 2.97
N ILE A 278 -9.62 -1.96 2.39
CA ILE A 278 -10.32 -3.25 2.48
C ILE A 278 -10.32 -3.78 3.92
N PRO A 279 -9.19 -3.78 4.66
CA PRO A 279 -9.20 -4.09 6.09
C PRO A 279 -10.18 -3.24 6.90
N VAL A 280 -10.25 -1.92 6.65
CA VAL A 280 -11.23 -1.06 7.34
C VAL A 280 -12.66 -1.49 7.04
N LEU A 281 -12.99 -1.76 5.79
CA LEU A 281 -14.34 -2.20 5.41
C LEU A 281 -14.69 -3.56 6.04
N GLU A 282 -13.74 -4.49 6.10
CA GLU A 282 -13.92 -5.79 6.77
C GLU A 282 -14.19 -5.62 8.27
N GLU A 283 -13.39 -4.80 8.96
CA GLU A 283 -13.56 -4.52 10.39
C GLU A 283 -14.83 -3.69 10.68
N PHE A 284 -15.23 -2.80 9.78
CA PHE A 284 -16.45 -1.99 9.91
C PHE A 284 -17.69 -2.86 9.75
N MET A 285 -17.72 -3.70 8.71
CA MET A 285 -18.85 -4.59 8.42
C MET A 285 -18.89 -5.81 9.34
N LYS A 286 -17.81 -6.13 10.05
CA LYS A 286 -17.66 -7.32 10.93
C LYS A 286 -17.82 -8.64 10.17
N ILE A 287 -17.28 -8.72 8.95
CA ILE A 287 -17.39 -9.92 8.10
C ILE A 287 -16.53 -11.04 8.70
N PRO A 288 -17.11 -12.21 9.07
CA PRO A 288 -16.36 -13.30 9.67
C PRO A 288 -15.66 -14.14 8.58
N HIS A 289 -14.34 -14.02 8.49
CA HIS A 289 -13.53 -14.83 7.58
C HIS A 289 -12.86 -16.00 8.30
N GLN A 290 -12.99 -17.22 7.79
CA GLN A 290 -12.37 -18.39 8.42
C GLN A 290 -10.83 -18.36 8.26
N PRO A 291 -10.07 -18.75 9.30
CA PRO A 291 -8.61 -18.79 9.23
C PRO A 291 -8.10 -19.67 8.08
N SER A 292 -7.42 -19.05 7.13
CA SER A 292 -6.74 -19.67 5.99
C SER A 292 -5.31 -19.14 5.83
N VAL A 293 -4.52 -19.72 4.93
CA VAL A 293 -3.18 -19.20 4.58
C VAL A 293 -3.29 -17.76 4.06
N LEU A 294 -4.32 -17.44 3.28
CA LEU A 294 -4.56 -16.08 2.80
C LEU A 294 -4.86 -15.12 3.95
N THR A 295 -5.81 -15.45 4.85
CA THR A 295 -6.14 -14.54 5.97
C THR A 295 -4.92 -14.27 6.88
N LYS A 296 -4.07 -15.28 7.13
CA LYS A 296 -2.80 -15.09 7.84
C LYS A 296 -1.86 -14.16 7.06
N HIS A 297 -1.77 -14.35 5.75
CA HIS A 297 -0.98 -13.47 4.88
C HIS A 297 -1.50 -12.03 4.86
N LEU A 298 -2.81 -11.81 4.82
CA LEU A 298 -3.42 -10.47 4.89
C LEU A 298 -3.16 -9.80 6.25
N MET A 299 -3.20 -10.57 7.34
CA MET A 299 -2.80 -10.07 8.67
C MET A 299 -1.31 -9.71 8.71
N ASP A 300 -0.44 -10.49 8.07
CA ASP A 300 0.98 -10.13 7.92
C ASP A 300 1.13 -8.79 7.17
N MET A 301 0.34 -8.54 6.11
CA MET A 301 0.39 -7.28 5.34
C MET A 301 0.11 -6.04 6.17
N ARG A 302 -0.69 -6.15 7.24
CA ARG A 302 -0.97 -5.01 8.13
C ARG A 302 0.31 -4.42 8.73
N HIS A 303 1.37 -5.22 8.94
CA HIS A 303 2.65 -4.73 9.48
C HIS A 303 3.39 -3.76 8.55
N TYR A 304 3.04 -3.74 7.26
CA TYR A 304 3.61 -2.85 6.25
C TYR A 304 2.81 -1.54 6.12
N MET A 305 1.61 -1.47 6.71
CA MET A 305 0.80 -0.25 6.73
C MET A 305 1.41 0.78 7.69
N PRO A 306 1.29 2.09 7.37
CA PRO A 306 1.60 3.15 8.32
C PRO A 306 0.94 2.91 9.69
N LYS A 307 1.67 3.17 10.77
CA LYS A 307 1.19 2.92 12.15
C LYS A 307 -0.19 3.54 12.42
N ARG A 308 -0.41 4.77 11.95
CA ARG A 308 -1.69 5.48 12.10
C ARG A 308 -2.85 4.74 11.43
N HIS A 309 -2.63 4.13 10.27
CA HIS A 309 -3.67 3.37 9.58
C HIS A 309 -4.02 2.09 10.34
N ARG A 310 -3.01 1.43 10.95
CA ARG A 310 -3.24 0.26 11.82
C ARG A 310 -4.06 0.63 13.06
N ILE A 311 -3.77 1.77 13.69
CA ILE A 311 -4.56 2.29 14.82
C ILE A 311 -6.00 2.54 14.38
N PHE A 312 -6.20 3.21 13.24
CA PHE A 312 -7.53 3.46 12.69
C PHE A 312 -8.33 2.17 12.45
N ILE A 313 -7.69 1.15 11.85
CA ILE A 313 -8.31 -0.17 11.65
C ILE A 313 -8.76 -0.78 12.99
N GLN A 314 -7.93 -0.67 14.05
CA GLN A 314 -8.27 -1.17 15.39
C GLN A 314 -9.43 -0.41 16.03
N GLU A 315 -9.47 0.91 15.87
CA GLU A 315 -10.57 1.74 16.39
C GLU A 315 -11.90 1.44 15.68
N VAL A 316 -11.87 1.26 14.35
CA VAL A 316 -13.03 0.80 13.57
C VAL A 316 -13.45 -0.62 13.98
N ALA A 317 -12.49 -1.50 14.26
CA ALA A 317 -12.76 -2.84 14.77
C ALA A 317 -13.47 -2.82 16.15
N ALA A 318 -13.24 -1.78 16.96
CA ALA A 318 -13.89 -1.60 18.26
C ALA A 318 -15.31 -0.98 18.16
N MET A 319 -15.71 -0.43 17.01
CA MET A 319 -17.06 0.09 16.81
C MET A 319 -18.13 -1.01 16.97
N PRO A 320 -19.34 -0.68 17.45
CA PRO A 320 -20.45 -1.63 17.53
C PRO A 320 -20.84 -2.17 16.15
N SER A 321 -21.45 -3.36 16.11
CA SER A 321 -21.89 -3.95 14.85
C SER A 321 -23.01 -3.12 14.22
N ILE A 322 -22.84 -2.75 12.96
CA ILE A 322 -23.85 -2.06 12.16
C ILE A 322 -25.16 -2.86 12.08
N LYS A 323 -25.11 -4.20 12.23
CA LYS A 323 -26.32 -5.02 12.20
C LYS A 323 -27.33 -4.66 13.30
N GLN A 324 -26.89 -4.04 14.39
CA GLN A 324 -27.75 -3.58 15.50
C GLN A 324 -28.71 -2.47 15.06
N THR A 325 -28.34 -1.67 14.05
CA THR A 325 -29.16 -0.56 13.50
C THR A 325 -30.31 -1.04 12.62
N LYS A 326 -30.38 -2.35 12.30
CA LYS A 326 -31.42 -3.00 11.48
C LYS A 326 -31.58 -2.43 10.06
N GLN A 327 -30.58 -1.73 9.54
CA GLN A 327 -30.58 -1.18 8.18
C GLN A 327 -30.18 -2.21 7.14
N ARG A 328 -31.07 -3.18 6.90
CA ARG A 328 -30.75 -4.40 6.14
C ARG A 328 -30.36 -4.12 4.69
N GLU A 329 -31.14 -3.30 3.99
CA GLU A 329 -30.95 -3.02 2.57
C GLU A 329 -29.59 -2.37 2.28
N PRO A 330 -29.24 -1.20 2.85
CA PRO A 330 -27.94 -0.59 2.57
C PRO A 330 -26.76 -1.41 3.10
N PHE A 331 -26.95 -2.18 4.18
CA PHE A 331 -25.91 -3.10 4.65
C PHE A 331 -25.61 -4.21 3.63
N ASN A 332 -26.64 -4.87 3.10
CA ASN A 332 -26.48 -5.91 2.09
C ASN A 332 -25.89 -5.32 0.80
N GLU A 333 -26.28 -4.10 0.42
CA GLU A 333 -25.72 -3.40 -0.73
C GLU A 333 -24.20 -3.14 -0.59
N ILE A 334 -23.71 -2.81 0.62
CA ILE A 334 -22.27 -2.68 0.85
C ILE A 334 -21.57 -4.03 0.61
N LEU A 335 -22.15 -5.14 1.08
CA LEU A 335 -21.59 -6.48 0.86
C LEU A 335 -21.58 -6.84 -0.63
N ASP A 336 -22.65 -6.55 -1.36
CA ASP A 336 -22.73 -6.72 -2.82
C ASP A 336 -21.64 -5.93 -3.54
N ALA A 337 -21.47 -4.65 -3.19
CA ALA A 337 -20.44 -3.81 -3.79
C ALA A 337 -19.01 -4.32 -3.47
N LEU A 338 -18.77 -4.84 -2.25
CA LEU A 338 -17.50 -5.48 -1.87
C LEU A 338 -17.24 -6.77 -2.65
N ILE A 339 -18.27 -7.57 -2.88
CA ILE A 339 -18.18 -8.80 -3.67
C ILE A 339 -17.81 -8.47 -5.11
N ASP A 340 -18.48 -7.49 -5.72
CA ASP A 340 -18.17 -7.00 -7.06
C ASP A 340 -16.71 -6.54 -7.18
N PHE A 341 -16.22 -5.76 -6.19
CA PHE A 341 -14.83 -5.32 -6.15
C PHE A 341 -13.87 -6.52 -6.12
N ARG A 342 -14.13 -7.50 -5.24
CA ARG A 342 -13.30 -8.69 -5.07
C ARG A 342 -13.32 -9.60 -6.30
N MET A 343 -14.45 -9.71 -7.00
CA MET A 343 -14.55 -10.46 -8.25
C MET A 343 -13.71 -9.82 -9.36
N VAL A 344 -13.76 -8.50 -9.52
CA VAL A 344 -12.90 -7.79 -10.47
C VAL A 344 -11.44 -7.97 -10.13
N HIS A 345 -11.07 -7.83 -8.85
CA HIS A 345 -9.70 -8.07 -8.39
C HIS A 345 -9.26 -9.53 -8.63
N TYR A 346 -10.14 -10.50 -8.40
CA TYR A 346 -9.89 -11.92 -8.68
C TYR A 346 -9.59 -12.14 -10.17
N ASP A 347 -10.39 -11.57 -11.07
CA ASP A 347 -10.17 -11.66 -12.52
C ASP A 347 -8.85 -11.01 -12.94
N TRP A 348 -8.47 -9.90 -12.32
CA TRP A 348 -7.16 -9.26 -12.54
C TRP A 348 -6.00 -10.10 -12.00
N ALA A 349 -6.11 -10.65 -10.79
CA ALA A 349 -5.10 -11.58 -10.28
C ALA A 349 -4.95 -12.82 -11.18
N LYS A 350 -6.06 -13.32 -11.75
CA LYS A 350 -6.04 -14.39 -12.73
C LYS A 350 -5.28 -13.99 -13.99
N LYS A 351 -5.67 -12.87 -14.60
CA LYS A 351 -5.18 -12.39 -15.90
C LYS A 351 -3.73 -11.93 -15.83
N TYR A 352 -3.38 -11.08 -14.86
CA TYR A 352 -2.08 -10.43 -14.76
C TYR A 352 -1.02 -11.25 -14.00
N ILE A 353 -1.41 -12.31 -13.29
CA ILE A 353 -0.48 -13.13 -12.52
C ILE A 353 -0.66 -14.61 -12.85
N HIS A 354 -1.80 -15.21 -12.51
CA HIS A 354 -1.97 -16.66 -12.55
C HIS A 354 -1.68 -17.26 -13.93
N GLN A 355 -2.19 -16.64 -15.00
CA GLN A 355 -2.00 -17.09 -16.39
C GLN A 355 -0.55 -17.01 -16.89
N HIS A 356 0.30 -16.21 -16.25
CA HIS A 356 1.70 -16.04 -16.63
C HIS A 356 2.68 -16.84 -15.75
N VAL A 357 2.21 -17.39 -14.63
CA VAL A 357 3.03 -18.21 -13.72
C VAL A 357 3.23 -19.61 -14.31
N ARG A 358 4.49 -19.98 -14.56
CA ARG A 358 4.86 -21.32 -15.04
C ARG A 358 4.98 -22.38 -13.93
N ASP A 359 5.11 -21.98 -12.67
CA ASP A 359 5.18 -22.87 -11.48
C ASP A 359 4.05 -22.58 -10.48
N PRO A 360 3.09 -23.50 -10.29
CA PRO A 360 1.91 -23.28 -9.45
C PRO A 360 2.20 -23.21 -7.93
N ARG A 361 3.45 -23.35 -7.47
CA ARG A 361 3.84 -23.35 -6.04
C ARG A 361 4.13 -21.95 -5.46
N GLY A 362 4.17 -20.90 -6.30
CA GLY A 362 4.38 -19.50 -5.89
C GLY A 362 3.13 -18.81 -5.34
N THR A 363 3.27 -17.55 -4.89
CA THR A 363 2.17 -16.73 -4.33
C THR A 363 1.03 -16.41 -5.31
N GLY A 364 1.20 -16.72 -6.62
CA GLY A 364 0.18 -16.56 -7.66
C GLY A 364 -0.45 -17.87 -8.18
N GLY A 365 -0.21 -19.00 -7.51
CA GLY A 365 -0.72 -20.31 -7.92
C GLY A 365 -2.18 -20.61 -7.53
N THR A 366 -2.66 -21.80 -7.90
CA THR A 366 -4.01 -22.36 -7.65
C THR A 366 -4.55 -22.17 -6.21
N PRO A 367 -3.75 -22.25 -5.13
CA PRO A 367 -4.24 -22.02 -3.78
C PRO A 367 -4.76 -20.59 -3.53
N PHE A 368 -4.13 -19.58 -4.14
CA PHE A 368 -4.51 -18.17 -3.95
C PHE A 368 -5.89 -17.86 -4.51
N MET A 369 -6.21 -18.41 -5.68
CA MET A 369 -7.52 -18.25 -6.31
C MET A 369 -8.63 -18.88 -5.46
N HIS A 370 -8.38 -20.07 -4.90
CA HIS A 370 -9.33 -20.71 -3.99
C HIS A 370 -9.62 -19.84 -2.75
N TRP A 371 -8.59 -19.25 -2.13
CA TRP A 371 -8.80 -18.41 -0.96
C TRP A 371 -9.47 -17.07 -1.27
N LEU A 372 -9.20 -16.45 -2.43
CA LEU A 372 -9.94 -15.26 -2.84
C LEU A 372 -11.44 -15.57 -3.02
N ASN A 373 -11.75 -16.74 -3.60
CA ASN A 373 -13.13 -17.20 -3.74
C ASN A 373 -13.77 -17.50 -2.36
N GLN A 374 -13.01 -18.03 -1.41
CA GLN A 374 -13.46 -18.21 -0.02
C GLN A 374 -13.95 -16.88 0.58
N LEU A 375 -13.17 -15.79 0.46
CA LEU A 375 -13.57 -14.48 1.00
C LEU A 375 -14.87 -13.96 0.36
N ILE A 376 -15.04 -14.16 -0.95
CA ILE A 376 -16.27 -13.79 -1.66
C ILE A 376 -17.47 -14.57 -1.10
N MET A 377 -17.37 -15.89 -1.01
CA MET A 377 -18.46 -16.75 -0.52
C MET A 377 -18.83 -16.45 0.93
N GLU A 378 -17.86 -16.20 1.81
CA GLU A 378 -18.10 -15.86 3.21
C GLU A 378 -18.78 -14.49 3.37
N THR A 379 -18.52 -13.56 2.45
CA THR A 379 -19.16 -12.23 2.45
C THR A 379 -20.60 -12.32 1.98
N GLU A 380 -20.85 -13.13 0.94
CA GLU A 380 -22.21 -13.42 0.46
C GLU A 380 -23.06 -14.06 1.57
N ALA A 381 -22.49 -15.05 2.26
CA ALA A 381 -23.16 -15.74 3.37
C ALA A 381 -23.43 -14.85 4.59
N TYR A 382 -22.82 -13.66 4.67
CA TYR A 382 -22.96 -12.75 5.81
C TYR A 382 -24.07 -11.70 5.64
N LYS A 383 -24.79 -11.70 4.52
CA LYS A 383 -25.99 -10.87 4.31
C LYS A 383 -27.06 -11.12 5.39
N PHE A 384 -27.95 -10.14 5.57
CA PHE A 384 -29.03 -10.15 6.57
C PHE A 384 -30.13 -11.17 6.33
#